data_AF-A0A562VJY0-F1
#
_entry.id   AF-A0A562VJY0-F1
#
_cell.length_a   1.000
_cell.length_b   1.000
_cell.length_c   1.000
_cell.angle_alpha   90.00
_cell.angle_beta   90.00
_cell.angle_gamma   90.00
#
_symmetry.space_group_name_H-M   'P 1'
#
loop_
_entity.id
_entity.type
_entity.pdbx_description
1 polymer ?
#
loop_
_entity_poly.entity_id
_entity_poly.type
_entity_poly.pdbx_seq_one_letter_code
_entity_poly.pdbx_strand_id
1 'polypeptide(L)'
;MNARLILLALVVVVTGCASQVPIARNFPISSQKKVRSAHHWDVLADDITGQTLATMKKVPELDGKPLFISTSEEGSTFGFALRNFLITRMVNRGMPVSGLYRQDVPVNSNFYAPVDT
;
A
#
# COMPACT_ATOMS: atom_id res chain seq x y z
N MET A 1 16.75 -7.99 -66.88
CA MET A 1 15.61 -8.29 -65.96
C MET A 1 16.03 -8.25 -64.49
N ASN A 2 16.93 -7.35 -64.11
CA ASN A 2 17.72 -7.40 -62.87
C ASN A 2 17.65 -6.05 -62.13
N ALA A 3 17.60 -4.94 -62.86
CA ALA A 3 17.41 -3.60 -62.28
C ALA A 3 16.09 -3.45 -61.51
N ARG A 4 14.99 -4.07 -61.99
CA ARG A 4 13.68 -4.02 -61.31
C ARG A 4 13.66 -4.78 -59.98
N LEU A 5 14.37 -5.90 -59.89
CA LEU A 5 14.48 -6.69 -58.65
C LEU A 5 15.32 -5.98 -57.60
N ILE A 6 16.41 -5.31 -58.03
CA ILE A 6 17.27 -4.52 -57.14
C ILE A 6 16.49 -3.32 -56.58
N LEU A 7 15.71 -2.63 -57.42
CA LEU A 7 14.86 -1.51 -56.98
C LEU A 7 13.80 -1.96 -55.96
N LEU A 8 13.19 -3.13 -56.17
CA LEU A 8 12.18 -3.66 -55.26
C LEU A 8 12.78 -4.06 -53.89
N ALA A 9 13.96 -4.67 -53.90
CA ALA A 9 14.68 -5.02 -52.68
C ALA A 9 15.07 -3.76 -51.87
N LEU A 10 15.46 -2.68 -52.55
CA LEU A 10 15.86 -1.44 -51.91
C LEU A 10 14.67 -0.73 -51.23
N VAL A 11 13.48 -0.80 -51.82
CA VAL A 11 12.24 -0.24 -51.22
C VAL A 11 11.85 -0.99 -49.94
N VAL A 12 11.98 -2.31 -49.90
CA VAL A 12 11.63 -3.13 -48.73
C VAL A 12 12.59 -2.88 -47.54
N VAL A 13 13.86 -2.60 -47.80
CA VAL A 13 14.84 -2.33 -46.74
C VAL A 13 14.60 -0.98 -46.07
N VAL A 14 14.15 0.04 -46.82
CA VAL A 14 13.94 1.39 -46.27
C VAL A 14 12.67 1.48 -45.41
N THR A 15 11.65 0.66 -45.66
CA THR A 15 10.42 0.66 -44.83
C THR A 15 10.57 -0.05 -43.48
N GLY A 16 11.62 -0.86 -43.29
CA GLY A 16 11.91 -1.56 -42.04
C GLY A 16 12.50 -0.68 -40.92
N CYS A 17 13.13 0.46 -41.26
CA CYS A 17 13.74 1.35 -40.27
C CYS A 17 12.75 2.30 -39.57
N ALA A 18 11.46 2.21 -39.89
CA ALA A 18 10.40 3.00 -39.25
C ALA A 18 9.69 2.25 -38.09
N SER A 19 10.31 1.21 -37.52
CA SER A 19 9.76 0.55 -36.34
C SER A 19 9.83 1.50 -35.14
N GLN A 20 8.69 2.05 -34.73
CA GLN A 20 8.56 2.79 -33.48
C GLN A 20 9.00 1.87 -32.33
N VAL A 21 10.18 2.13 -31.79
CA VAL A 21 10.57 1.57 -30.50
C VAL A 21 9.51 2.03 -29.49
N PRO A 22 8.93 1.12 -28.69
CA PRO A 22 8.04 1.51 -27.60
C PRO A 22 8.84 2.40 -26.65
N ILE A 23 8.68 3.72 -26.80
CA ILE A 23 9.19 4.66 -25.81
C ILE A 23 8.38 4.36 -24.56
N ALA A 24 9.06 3.92 -23.50
CA ALA A 24 8.46 3.80 -22.18
C ALA A 24 7.88 5.17 -21.82
N ARG A 25 6.59 5.35 -22.08
CA ARG A 25 5.85 6.47 -21.52
C ARG A 25 5.78 6.15 -20.04
N ASN A 26 6.53 6.89 -19.24
CA ASN A 26 6.30 6.90 -17.81
C ASN A 26 4.81 7.17 -17.63
N PHE A 27 4.11 6.22 -17.00
CA PHE A 27 2.73 6.43 -16.60
C PHE A 27 2.66 7.81 -15.93
N PRO A 28 1.64 8.63 -16.22
CA PRO A 28 1.49 9.90 -15.52
C PRO A 28 1.61 9.59 -14.03
N ILE A 29 2.41 10.36 -13.30
CA ILE A 29 2.52 10.21 -11.85
C ILE A 29 1.13 10.49 -11.30
N SER A 30 0.32 9.45 -11.22
CA SER A 30 -0.87 9.39 -10.42
C SER A 30 -0.36 9.47 -9.01
N SER A 31 -0.25 10.69 -8.49
CA SER A 31 -0.07 10.89 -7.07
C SER A 31 -1.35 10.37 -6.43
N GLN A 32 -1.37 9.06 -6.17
CA GLN A 32 -2.47 8.43 -5.49
C GLN A 32 -2.47 8.96 -4.07
N LYS A 33 -3.13 10.11 -3.88
CA LYS A 33 -3.18 10.83 -2.60
C LYS A 33 -3.53 9.88 -1.46
N LYS A 34 -4.42 8.91 -1.73
CA LYS A 34 -4.83 7.85 -0.78
C LYS A 34 -3.66 6.97 -0.30
N VAL A 35 -2.78 6.51 -1.21
CA VAL A 35 -1.64 5.64 -0.85
C VAL A 35 -0.61 6.40 -0.02
N ARG A 36 -0.33 7.66 -0.39
CA ARG A 36 0.60 8.50 0.39
C ARG A 36 0.03 8.84 1.78
N SER A 37 -1.27 9.07 1.89
CA SER A 37 -1.94 9.27 3.18
C SER A 37 -1.91 8.01 4.04
N ALA A 38 -2.11 6.82 3.47
CA ALA A 38 -2.02 5.56 4.19
C ALA A 38 -0.62 5.32 4.78
N HIS A 39 0.44 5.59 4.00
CA HIS A 39 1.81 5.54 4.52
C HIS A 39 2.02 6.50 5.69
N HIS A 40 1.45 7.71 5.62
CA HIS A 40 1.57 8.67 6.73
C HIS A 40 0.86 8.18 8.00
N TRP A 41 -0.26 7.47 7.87
CA TRP A 41 -0.97 6.88 9.01
C TRP A 41 -0.20 5.73 9.66
N ASP A 42 0.55 4.96 8.87
CA ASP A 42 1.42 3.92 9.39
C ASP A 42 2.59 4.51 10.21
N VAL A 43 3.23 5.58 9.71
CA VAL A 43 4.26 6.31 10.48
C VAL A 43 3.70 6.87 11.78
N LEU A 44 2.49 7.45 11.75
CA LEU A 44 1.82 7.94 12.95
C LEU A 44 1.52 6.81 13.95
N ALA A 45 1.02 5.67 13.47
CA ALA A 45 0.74 4.51 14.32
C ALA A 45 2.02 3.94 14.96
N ASP A 46 3.14 4.00 14.24
CA ASP A 46 4.45 3.59 14.73
C ASP A 46 4.92 4.47 15.91
N ASP A 47 4.77 5.79 15.78
CA ASP A 47 5.08 6.75 16.83
C ASP A 47 4.16 6.60 18.06
N ILE A 48 2.84 6.53 17.83
CA ILE A 48 1.86 6.28 18.90
C ILE A 48 2.25 5.02 19.69
N THR A 49 2.56 3.93 18.98
CA THR A 49 2.99 2.68 19.61
C THR A 49 4.25 2.89 20.45
N GLY A 50 5.26 3.59 19.91
CA GLY A 50 6.48 3.90 20.64
C GLY A 50 6.23 4.65 21.94
N GLN A 51 5.37 5.69 21.90
CA GLN A 51 5.01 6.48 23.06
C GLN A 51 4.20 5.69 24.09
N THR A 52 3.25 4.87 23.65
CA THR A 52 2.47 4.00 24.53
C THR A 52 3.39 3.02 25.27
N LEU A 53 4.29 2.36 24.56
CA LEU A 53 5.26 1.43 25.16
C LEU A 53 6.18 2.12 26.16
N ALA A 54 6.71 3.29 25.81
CA ALA A 54 7.55 4.08 26.70
C ALA A 54 6.81 4.49 27.99
N THR A 55 5.51 4.74 27.88
CA THR A 55 4.65 5.08 29.03
C THR A 55 4.37 3.85 29.89
N MET A 56 4.04 2.71 29.28
CA MET A 56 3.78 1.46 30.00
C MET A 56 5.01 0.99 30.78
N LYS A 57 6.22 1.10 30.22
CA LYS A 57 7.47 0.75 30.91
C LYS A 57 7.73 1.58 32.17
N LYS A 58 7.11 2.77 32.31
CA LYS A 58 7.22 3.60 33.52
C LYS A 58 6.28 3.14 34.63
N VAL A 59 5.31 2.27 34.32
CA VAL A 59 4.31 1.76 35.26
C VAL A 59 4.56 0.25 35.43
N PRO A 60 5.18 -0.19 36.54
CA PRO A 60 5.56 -1.60 36.74
C PRO A 60 4.39 -2.57 36.61
N GLU A 61 3.19 -2.14 36.99
CA GLU A 61 1.96 -2.94 36.88
C GLU A 61 1.52 -3.20 35.45
N LEU A 62 1.96 -2.39 34.47
CA LEU A 62 1.58 -2.50 33.07
C LEU A 62 2.67 -3.13 32.20
N ASP A 63 3.89 -3.29 32.73
CA ASP A 63 5.00 -3.83 31.95
C ASP A 63 4.74 -5.29 31.52
N GLY A 64 4.91 -5.56 30.24
CA GLY A 64 4.61 -6.87 29.63
C GLY A 64 3.14 -7.27 29.58
N LYS A 65 2.18 -6.46 30.06
CA LYS A 65 0.75 -6.81 30.00
C LYS A 65 0.18 -6.57 28.59
N PRO A 66 -0.75 -7.45 28.14
CA PRO A 66 -1.38 -7.29 26.85
C PRO A 66 -2.31 -6.07 26.83
N LEU A 67 -2.23 -5.28 25.76
CA LEU A 67 -3.06 -4.09 25.58
C LEU A 67 -4.28 -4.41 24.72
N PHE A 68 -5.47 -3.93 25.13
CA PHE A 68 -6.66 -3.97 24.28
C PHE A 68 -6.79 -2.66 23.50
N ILE A 69 -6.94 -2.74 22.18
CA ILE A 69 -7.22 -1.59 21.33
C ILE A 69 -8.71 -1.61 20.98
N SER A 70 -9.48 -0.70 21.60
CA SER A 70 -10.91 -0.55 21.33
C SER A 70 -11.16 -0.02 19.92
N THR A 71 -12.30 -0.40 19.35
CA THR A 71 -12.85 0.24 18.15
C THR A 71 -13.85 1.29 18.59
N SER A 72 -13.87 2.46 17.96
CA SER A 72 -14.99 3.39 18.12
C SER A 72 -16.28 2.75 17.58
N GLU A 73 -17.38 2.87 18.33
CA GLU A 73 -18.70 2.32 17.94
C GLU A 73 -19.25 2.94 16.65
N GLU A 74 -18.77 4.15 16.29
CA GLU A 74 -19.16 4.86 15.06
C GLU A 74 -18.43 4.35 13.80
N GLY A 75 -17.60 3.31 13.92
CA GLY A 75 -17.23 2.44 12.80
C GLY A 75 -16.63 3.11 11.56
N SER A 76 -15.82 4.16 11.71
CA SER A 76 -15.21 4.82 10.56
C SER A 76 -14.13 3.95 9.89
N THR A 77 -14.05 3.97 8.55
CA THR A 77 -13.00 3.28 7.76
C THR A 77 -11.60 3.65 8.23
N PHE A 78 -11.39 4.92 8.60
CA PHE A 78 -10.14 5.39 9.17
C PHE A 78 -9.85 4.72 10.51
N GLY A 79 -10.82 4.68 11.44
CA GLY A 79 -10.65 4.06 12.74
C GLY A 79 -10.26 2.58 12.65
N PHE A 80 -10.88 1.84 11.72
CA PHE A 80 -10.50 0.45 11.45
C PHE A 80 -9.08 0.31 10.91
N ALA A 81 -8.71 1.13 9.92
CA ALA A 81 -7.37 1.08 9.33
C ALA A 81 -6.28 1.46 10.35
N LEU A 82 -6.50 2.54 11.11
CA LEU A 82 -5.58 2.98 12.17
C LEU A 82 -5.41 1.91 13.25
N ARG A 83 -6.51 1.27 13.68
CA ARG A 83 -6.45 0.16 14.63
C ARG A 83 -5.59 -0.99 14.12
N ASN A 84 -5.72 -1.35 12.84
CA ASN A 84 -4.90 -2.42 12.25
C ASN A 84 -3.41 -2.05 12.22
N PHE A 85 -3.07 -0.80 11.92
CA PHE A 85 -1.69 -0.32 12.02
C PHE A 85 -1.17 -0.41 13.46
N LEU A 86 -1.95 0.05 14.46
CA LEU A 86 -1.56 -0.04 15.87
C LEU A 86 -1.32 -1.48 16.33
N ILE A 87 -2.21 -2.41 16.00
CA ILE A 87 -2.04 -3.83 16.30
C ILE A 87 -0.74 -4.36 15.69
N THR A 88 -0.52 -4.08 14.40
CA THR A 88 0.67 -4.53 13.66
C THR A 88 1.95 -3.98 14.28
N ARG A 89 1.99 -2.68 14.59
CA ARG A 89 3.17 -2.02 15.17
C ARG A 89 3.45 -2.46 16.59
N MET A 90 2.44 -2.78 17.40
CA MET A 90 2.60 -3.35 18.74
C MET A 90 3.19 -4.75 18.69
N VAL A 91 2.62 -5.63 17.86
CA VAL A 91 3.11 -7.01 17.69
C VAL A 91 4.54 -7.03 17.14
N ASN A 92 4.85 -6.18 16.14
CA ASN A 92 6.21 -6.07 15.59
C ASN A 92 7.24 -5.60 16.63
N ARG A 93 6.82 -4.88 17.67
CA ARG A 93 7.65 -4.48 18.80
C ARG A 93 7.67 -5.49 19.95
N GLY A 94 7.06 -6.66 19.76
CA GLY A 94 7.01 -7.74 20.76
C GLY A 94 5.98 -7.53 21.87
N MET A 95 5.06 -6.56 21.73
CA MET A 95 3.99 -6.36 22.71
C MET A 95 2.77 -7.22 22.35
N PRO A 96 2.29 -8.07 23.27
CA PRO A 96 1.06 -8.82 23.04
C PRO A 96 -0.15 -7.87 23.04
N VAL A 97 -1.08 -8.09 22.12
CA VAL A 97 -2.36 -7.38 22.05
C VAL A 97 -3.46 -8.36 22.42
N SER A 98 -4.42 -7.95 23.24
CA SER A 98 -5.55 -8.82 23.60
C SER A 98 -6.55 -8.91 22.45
N GLY A 99 -6.81 -10.15 22.02
CA GLY A 99 -7.66 -10.43 20.88
C GLY A 99 -9.14 -10.44 21.24
N LEU A 100 -9.84 -9.35 20.96
CA LEU A 100 -11.19 -9.48 20.38
C LEU A 100 -11.05 -9.08 18.90
N TYR A 101 -10.85 -10.09 18.07
CA TYR A 101 -10.92 -9.95 16.63
C TYR A 101 -12.41 -9.91 16.26
N ARG A 102 -12.92 -8.72 15.93
CA ARG A 102 -14.25 -8.50 15.37
C ARG A 102 -14.25 -9.13 13.96
N GLN A 103 -14.67 -10.39 13.85
CA GLN A 103 -14.69 -11.21 12.62
C GLN A 103 -15.70 -10.72 11.57
N ASP A 104 -16.51 -9.71 11.89
CA ASP A 104 -17.68 -9.27 11.14
C ASP A 104 -17.52 -7.90 10.46
N VAL A 105 -16.30 -7.38 10.29
CA VAL A 105 -16.09 -6.35 9.28
C VAL A 105 -16.07 -7.07 7.94
N PRO A 106 -17.11 -6.96 7.08
CA PRO A 106 -17.04 -7.52 5.75
C PRO A 106 -15.77 -6.95 5.11
N VAL A 107 -14.88 -7.83 4.67
CA VAL A 107 -13.77 -7.45 3.80
C VAL A 107 -14.44 -6.84 2.58
N ASN A 108 -14.55 -5.51 2.60
CA ASN A 108 -15.05 -4.75 1.51
C ASN A 108 -14.10 -5.03 0.34
N SER A 109 -14.56 -5.87 -0.59
CA SER A 109 -13.82 -6.20 -1.82
C SER A 109 -13.50 -4.96 -2.65
N ASN A 110 -14.13 -3.80 -2.38
CA ASN A 110 -13.77 -2.52 -2.99
C ASN A 110 -12.44 -1.94 -2.48
N PHE A 111 -11.80 -2.52 -1.46
CA PHE A 111 -10.39 -2.20 -1.17
C PHE A 111 -9.44 -2.81 -2.24
N TYR A 112 -9.90 -3.86 -2.93
CA TYR A 112 -9.25 -4.51 -4.07
C TYR A 112 -9.99 -4.25 -5.39
N ALA A 113 -10.85 -3.23 -5.46
CA ALA A 113 -11.36 -2.81 -6.76
C ALA A 113 -10.15 -2.36 -7.60
N PRO A 114 -9.89 -2.95 -8.78
CA PRO A 114 -8.94 -2.37 -9.71
C PRO A 114 -9.42 -0.94 -9.96
N VAL A 115 -8.55 0.05 -9.72
CA VAL A 115 -8.87 1.44 -10.06
C VAL A 115 -9.17 1.46 -11.55
N ASP A 116 -10.44 1.64 -11.87
CA ASP A 116 -11.00 1.60 -13.21
C ASP A 116 -10.15 2.45 -14.18
N THR A 117 -9.96 1.91 -15.38
CA THR A 117 -9.21 2.44 -16.54
C THR A 117 -9.65 3.81 -17.02
#